data_AF-T0ZH05-F1
#
_entry.id   AF-T0ZH05-F1
#
_cell.length_a   1.000
_cell.length_b   1.000
_cell.length_c   1.000
_cell.angle_alpha   90.00
_cell.angle_beta   90.00
_cell.angle_gamma   90.00
#
_symmetry.space_group_name_H-M   'P 1'
#
loop_
_entity.id
_entity.type
_entity.pdbx_description
1 polymer ?
#
loop_
_entity_poly.entity_id
_entity_poly.type
_entity_poly.pdbx_seq_one_letter_code
_entity_poly.pdbx_strand_id
1 'polypeptide(L)'
;MVLVYPGDVPPGSEGRWQGGVVEALGRSLVRSFALEYAPDARVNFVVGGPHLARREGRHARLPTRRNTTSEDLVQAALFLGGDGARFITGETLPVDGGAHLLWTAGGEG
;
A
#
# COMPACT_ATOMS: atom_id res chain seq x y z
N MET A 1 -7.55 -13.30 5.39
CA MET A 1 -7.07 -13.03 4.03
C MET A 1 -6.39 -11.67 3.98
N VAL A 2 -5.21 -11.58 3.36
CA VAL A 2 -4.52 -10.31 3.10
C VAL A 2 -4.26 -10.23 1.60
N LEU A 3 -4.79 -9.19 0.97
CA LEU A 3 -4.51 -8.85 -0.42
C LEU A 3 -3.24 -7.98 -0.44
N VAL A 4 -2.31 -8.23 -1.36
CA VAL A 4 -1.07 -7.45 -1.46
C VAL A 4 -0.92 -6.91 -2.88
N TYR A 5 -0.84 -5.59 -3.00
CA TYR A 5 -0.48 -4.91 -4.22
C TYR A 5 0.89 -4.26 -4.02
N PRO A 6 1.96 -4.74 -4.68
CA PRO A 6 3.31 -4.23 -4.44
C PRO A 6 3.54 -2.82 -4.99
N GLY A 7 2.60 -2.28 -5.77
CA GLY A 7 2.80 -1.04 -6.50
C GLY A 7 3.42 -1.30 -7.87
N ASP A 8 2.90 -0.63 -8.89
CA ASP A 8 3.46 -0.69 -10.23
C ASP A 8 3.67 0.74 -10.76
N VAL A 9 4.86 0.99 -11.31
CA VAL A 9 5.13 2.19 -12.10
C VAL A 9 5.23 1.71 -13.55
N PRO A 10 4.18 1.87 -14.38
CA PRO A 10 4.26 1.45 -15.76
C PRO A 10 5.47 2.10 -16.44
N PRO A 11 6.23 1.35 -17.27
CA PRO A 11 7.37 1.89 -17.98
C PRO A 11 6.98 3.17 -18.74
N GLY A 12 7.76 4.25 -18.58
CA GLY A 12 7.48 5.53 -19.27
C GLY A 12 6.56 6.49 -18.52
N SER A 13 6.01 6.13 -17.35
CA SER A 13 5.28 7.10 -16.52
C SER A 13 6.27 8.06 -15.81
N GLU A 14 6.27 9.32 -16.24
CA GLU A 14 7.08 10.38 -15.64
C GLU A 14 6.54 10.76 -14.25
N GLY A 15 7.10 10.14 -13.21
CA GLY A 15 7.09 10.71 -11.86
C GLY A 15 5.77 10.71 -11.10
N ARG A 16 4.62 10.52 -11.77
CA ARG A 16 3.31 10.61 -11.15
C ARG A 16 2.87 9.25 -10.62
N TRP A 17 3.25 8.96 -9.38
CA TRP A 17 2.61 7.94 -8.57
C TRP A 17 1.20 8.43 -8.23
N GLN A 18 0.23 8.16 -9.10
CA GLN A 18 -1.17 8.14 -8.69
C GLN A 18 -1.43 6.70 -8.26
N GLY A 19 -1.91 6.49 -7.03
CA GLY A 19 -2.48 5.19 -6.65
C GLY A 19 -3.41 4.74 -7.77
N GLY A 20 -3.00 3.72 -8.52
CA GLY A 20 -3.64 3.40 -9.79
C GLY A 20 -5.08 2.95 -9.59
N VAL A 21 -5.81 2.77 -10.70
CA VAL A 21 -7.15 2.17 -10.69
C VAL A 21 -7.17 0.86 -9.86
N VAL A 22 -6.10 0.07 -9.93
CA VAL A 22 -5.94 -1.17 -9.13
C VAL A 22 -5.95 -0.90 -7.63
N GLU A 23 -5.25 0.12 -7.14
CA GLU A 23 -5.27 0.48 -5.72
C GLU A 23 -6.67 0.94 -5.31
N ALA A 24 -7.27 1.87 -6.07
CA ALA A 24 -8.59 2.41 -5.75
C ALA A 24 -9.68 1.31 -5.74
N LEU A 25 -9.61 0.38 -6.69
CA LEU A 25 -10.46 -0.81 -6.72
C LEU A 25 -10.20 -1.71 -5.52
N GLY A 26 -8.94 -2.02 -5.22
CA GLY A 26 -8.56 -2.83 -4.06
C GLY A 26 -9.10 -2.27 -2.74
N ARG A 27 -9.00 -0.94 -2.55
CA ARG A 27 -9.54 -0.23 -1.39
C ARG A 27 -11.07 -0.29 -1.29
N SER A 28 -11.76 -0.40 -2.41
CA SER A 28 -13.22 -0.53 -2.41
C SER A 28 -13.65 -1.98 -2.16
N LEU A 29 -12.96 -2.94 -2.79
CA LEU A 29 -13.24 -4.37 -2.66
C LEU A 29 -12.97 -4.90 -1.25
N VAL A 30 -11.92 -4.41 -0.59
CA VAL A 30 -11.57 -4.87 0.76
C VAL A 30 -12.70 -4.62 1.76
N ARG A 31 -13.45 -3.50 1.62
CA ARG A 31 -14.60 -3.20 2.48
C ARG A 31 -15.75 -4.16 2.23
N SER A 32 -16.09 -4.42 0.97
CA SER A 32 -17.17 -5.36 0.62
C SER A 32 -16.86 -6.78 1.09
N PHE A 33 -15.65 -7.27 0.85
CA PHE A 33 -15.24 -8.60 1.27
C PHE A 33 -15.12 -8.72 2.79
N ALA A 34 -14.67 -7.68 3.50
CA ALA A 34 -14.64 -7.73 4.95
C ALA A 34 -16.04 -7.93 5.57
N LEU A 35 -17.10 -7.38 4.94
CA LEU A 35 -18.48 -7.62 5.36
C LEU A 35 -18.97 -9.02 4.98
N GLU A 36 -18.67 -9.47 3.76
CA GLU A 36 -19.12 -10.76 3.24
C GLU A 36 -18.52 -11.96 3.97
N TYR A 37 -17.23 -11.90 4.32
CA TYR A 37 -16.51 -13.01 4.93
C TYR A 37 -16.51 -12.98 6.47
N ALA A 38 -17.06 -11.95 7.10
CA ALA A 38 -17.17 -11.91 8.55
C ALA A 38 -18.32 -12.83 9.03
N PRO A 39 -18.17 -13.52 10.18
CA PRO A 39 -17.01 -13.51 11.09
C PRO A 39 -15.90 -14.52 10.74
N ASP A 40 -16.09 -15.34 9.70
CA ASP A 40 -15.24 -16.49 9.40
C ASP A 40 -13.81 -16.10 8.99
N ALA A 41 -13.66 -14.98 8.27
CA ALA A 41 -12.36 -14.47 7.86
C ALA A 41 -12.29 -12.94 7.87
N ARG A 42 -11.14 -12.43 8.30
CA ARG A 42 -10.77 -11.01 8.17
C ARG A 42 -10.20 -10.76 6.78
N VAL A 43 -10.50 -9.61 6.18
CA VAL A 43 -9.97 -9.24 4.86
C VAL A 43 -9.31 -7.87 4.97
N ASN A 44 -8.03 -7.77 4.63
CA ASN A 44 -7.28 -6.50 4.63
C ASN A 44 -6.47 -6.35 3.34
N PHE A 45 -6.00 -5.14 3.06
CA PHE A 45 -5.24 -4.82 1.87
C PHE A 45 -3.91 -4.12 2.22
N VAL A 46 -2.81 -4.63 1.69
CA VAL A 46 -1.48 -4.02 1.77
C VAL A 46 -1.16 -3.37 0.43
N VAL A 47 -0.80 -2.10 0.46
CA VAL A 47 -0.45 -1.32 -0.73
C VAL A 47 0.99 -0.87 -0.62
N GLY A 48 1.84 -1.38 -1.50
CA GLY A 48 3.22 -0.94 -1.64
C GLY A 48 3.32 0.40 -2.34
N GLY A 49 4.29 1.20 -1.90
CA GLY A 49 4.75 2.37 -2.61
C GLY A 49 5.64 2.03 -3.81
N PRO A 50 6.40 3.00 -4.35
CA PRO A 50 7.34 2.77 -5.44
C PRO A 50 8.29 1.61 -5.12
N HIS A 51 8.00 0.44 -5.69
CA HIS A 51 8.88 -0.72 -5.66
C HIS A 51 9.92 -0.59 -6.77
N LEU A 52 11.18 -0.91 -6.44
CA LEU A 52 12.28 -1.12 -7.39
C LEU A 52 12.82 0.14 -8.11
N ALA A 53 13.93 0.64 -7.59
CA ALA A 53 15.24 0.67 -8.26
C ALA A 53 15.41 1.33 -9.66
N ARG A 54 14.42 2.01 -10.25
CA ARG A 54 14.58 2.53 -11.62
C ARG A 54 14.92 4.01 -11.76
N ARG A 55 14.92 4.79 -10.68
CA ARG A 55 15.36 6.20 -10.72
C ARG A 55 16.16 6.54 -9.46
N GLU A 56 17.46 6.72 -9.63
CA GLU A 56 18.34 7.27 -8.60
C GLU A 56 17.71 8.55 -8.01
N GLY A 57 17.76 8.69 -6.69
CA GLY A 57 17.38 9.92 -5.99
C GLY A 57 15.91 10.07 -5.56
N ARG A 58 14.95 9.23 -5.99
CA ARG A 58 13.54 9.37 -5.52
C ARG A 58 13.35 9.12 -4.02
N HIS A 59 14.18 8.27 -3.42
CA HIS A 59 14.13 7.99 -1.98
C HIS A 59 14.45 9.21 -1.15
N ALA A 60 15.26 10.15 -1.65
CA ALA A 60 15.63 11.35 -0.91
C ALA A 60 14.41 12.22 -0.51
N ARG A 61 13.30 12.10 -1.25
CA ARG A 61 12.06 12.84 -0.98
C ARG A 61 11.12 12.09 -0.03
N LEU A 62 11.29 10.78 0.13
CA LEU A 62 10.47 9.98 1.04
C LEU A 62 10.82 10.32 2.49
N PRO A 63 9.82 10.39 3.40
CA PRO A 63 10.08 10.56 4.83
C PRO A 63 11.11 9.57 5.41
N THR A 64 11.05 8.30 4.99
CA THR A 64 11.98 7.25 5.42
C THR A 64 13.33 7.25 4.71
N ARG A 65 13.51 8.09 3.69
CA ARG A 65 14.72 8.19 2.87
C ARG A 65 15.22 6.89 2.23
N ARG A 66 14.37 5.87 2.10
CA ARG A 66 14.71 4.58 1.48
C ARG A 66 13.58 4.03 0.61
N ASN A 67 13.90 3.07 -0.25
CA ASN A 67 12.92 2.27 -0.99
C ASN A 67 12.09 1.40 -0.05
N THR A 68 10.83 1.17 -0.41
CA THR A 68 10.10 -0.01 0.06
C THR A 68 10.75 -1.25 -0.57
N THR A 69 10.92 -2.29 0.23
CA THR A 69 11.46 -3.60 -0.15
C THR A 69 10.37 -4.65 -0.11
N SER A 70 10.57 -5.79 -0.79
CA SER A 70 9.58 -6.87 -0.77
C SER A 70 9.37 -7.39 0.64
N GLU A 71 10.43 -7.38 1.44
CA GLU A 71 10.45 -7.74 2.84
C GLU A 71 9.52 -6.84 3.66
N ASP A 72 9.49 -5.53 3.41
CA ASP A 72 8.55 -4.61 4.09
C ASP A 72 7.09 -5.01 3.85
N LEU A 73 6.74 -5.39 2.61
CA LEU A 73 5.39 -5.82 2.25
C LEU A 73 5.05 -7.16 2.91
N VAL A 74 5.99 -8.09 2.93
CA VAL A 74 5.82 -9.39 3.59
C VAL A 74 5.59 -9.21 5.09
N GLN A 75 6.38 -8.37 5.76
CA GLN A 75 6.22 -8.11 7.19
C GLN A 75 4.87 -7.47 7.50
N ALA A 76 4.41 -6.52 6.68
CA ALA A 76 3.08 -5.92 6.83
C ALA A 76 1.95 -6.95 6.63
N ALA A 77 2.08 -7.84 5.64
CA ALA A 77 1.11 -8.90 5.41
C ALA A 77 1.09 -9.93 6.55
N LEU A 78 2.26 -10.30 7.09
CA LEU A 78 2.37 -11.18 8.25
C LEU A 78 1.72 -10.55 9.50
N PHE A 79 1.93 -9.25 9.72
CA PHE A 79 1.25 -8.53 10.81
C PHE A 79 -0.27 -8.61 10.67
N LEU A 80 -0.82 -8.27 9.50
CA LEU A 80 -2.28 -8.30 9.28
C LEU A 80 -2.86 -9.73 9.30
N GLY A 81 -2.06 -10.72 8.91
CA GLY A 81 -2.41 -12.14 8.97
C GLY A 81 -2.35 -12.72 10.39
N GLY A 82 -1.52 -12.16 11.27
CA GLY A 82 -1.28 -12.68 12.61
C GLY A 82 -2.32 -12.24 13.66
N ASP A 83 -2.15 -12.79 14.87
CA ASP A 83 -3.06 -12.58 16.02
C ASP A 83 -3.05 -11.14 16.55
N GLY A 84 -1.95 -10.41 16.32
CA GLY A 84 -1.83 -9.00 16.67
C GLY A 84 -2.85 -8.12 15.95
N ALA A 85 -3.33 -8.54 14.78
CA ALA A 85 -4.32 -7.83 13.98
C ALA A 85 -5.73 -8.47 14.08
N ARG A 86 -6.01 -9.33 15.07
CA ARG A 86 -7.29 -10.07 15.16
C ARG A 86 -8.56 -9.21 15.20
N PHE A 87 -8.43 -7.91 15.49
CA PHE A 87 -9.54 -6.95 15.50
C PHE A 87 -9.49 -5.95 14.33
N ILE A 88 -8.74 -6.27 13.27
CA ILE A 88 -8.56 -5.44 12.09
C ILE A 88 -9.07 -6.20 10.86
N THR A 89 -10.09 -5.65 10.21
CA THR A 89 -10.68 -6.13 8.95
C THR A 89 -11.23 -4.94 8.17
N GLY A 90 -11.27 -5.03 6.84
CA GLY A 90 -11.75 -3.98 5.94
C GLY A 90 -10.75 -2.85 5.69
N GLU A 91 -9.51 -2.98 6.19
CA GLU A 91 -8.55 -1.89 6.20
C GLU A 91 -7.52 -1.96 5.08
N THR A 92 -7.02 -0.78 4.69
CA THR A 92 -5.90 -0.62 3.76
C THR A 92 -4.69 -0.07 4.47
N LEU A 93 -3.58 -0.80 4.41
CA LEU A 93 -2.29 -0.41 4.99
C LEU A 93 -1.30 0.01 3.88
N PRO A 94 -0.99 1.30 3.73
CA PRO A 94 0.07 1.77 2.85
C PRO A 94 1.45 1.43 3.45
N VAL A 95 2.34 0.87 2.62
CA VAL A 95 3.72 0.46 2.93
C VAL A 95 4.64 1.11 1.90
N ASP A 96 4.76 2.42 2.00
CA ASP A 96 5.36 3.28 0.96
C ASP A 96 6.41 4.27 1.51
N GLY A 97 6.82 4.08 2.77
CA GLY A 97 7.75 5.00 3.43
C GLY A 97 7.22 6.43 3.60
N GLY A 98 5.90 6.62 3.52
CA GLY A 98 5.24 7.92 3.62
C GLY A 98 5.08 8.64 2.27
N ALA A 99 5.22 7.94 1.14
CA ALA A 99 5.05 8.54 -0.19
C ALA A 99 3.66 9.19 -0.38
N HIS A 100 2.59 8.53 0.10
CA HIS A 100 1.22 9.03 -0.01
C HIS A 100 1.00 10.38 0.70
N LEU A 101 1.80 10.70 1.72
CA LEU A 101 1.71 11.98 2.46
C LEU A 101 2.24 13.17 1.65
N LEU A 102 3.17 12.92 0.72
CA LEU A 102 3.78 13.96 -0.10
C LEU A 102 2.82 14.52 -1.15
N TRP A 103 1.78 13.76 -1.51
CA TRP A 103 0.73 14.22 -2.42
C TRP A 103 -0.29 15.11 -1.71
N THR A 104 -0.69 14.75 -0.50
CA THR A 104 -1.61 15.57 0.30
C THR A 104 -1.01 16.92 0.70
N ALA A 105 0.31 17.02 0.77
CA ALA A 105 1.01 18.28 1.06
C ALA A 105 1.13 19.23 -0.16
N GLY A 106 0.79 18.79 -1.37
CA GLY A 106 0.91 19.58 -2.60
C GLY A 106 -0.39 20.19 -3.11
N GLY A 107 -1.46 20.17 -2.31
CA GLY A 107 -2.82 20.62 -2.68
C GLY A 107 -3.21 22.03 -2.23
N GLU A 108 -2.27 22.82 -1.71
CA GLU A 108 -2.46 24.26 -1.49
C GLU A 108 -1.38 25.02 -2.27
N GLY A 109 -1.75 25.44 -3.49
CA GLY A 109 -0.93 26.21 -4.42
C GLY A 109 -1.69 26.50 -5.70
#